data_AF-A0A5K1HAC5-F1
#
_entry.id   AF-A0A5K1HAC5-F1
#
_cell.length_a   1.000
_cell.length_b   1.000
_cell.length_c   1.000
_cell.angle_alpha   90.00
_cell.angle_beta   90.00
_cell.angle_gamma   90.00
#
_symmetry.space_group_name_H-M   'P 1'
#
loop_
_entity.id
_entity.type
_entity.pdbx_description
1 polymer ?
#
loop_
_entity_poly.entity_id
_entity_poly.type
_entity_poly.pdbx_seq_one_letter_code
_entity_poly.pdbx_strand_id
1 'polypeptide(L)' 'PVIKTNGDLRTAIDYRSKMHAPPQTDVILDRTAGYGMFSFMDGYSGYNQSQIAPEEPIHTTFITPLGLSCFNVMP' A
#
# COMPACT_ATOMS: atom_id res chain seq x y z
N PRO A 1 5.52 9.41 11.82
CA PRO A 1 4.75 10.57 11.28
C PRO A 1 5.63 11.29 10.26
N VAL A 2 5.07 11.67 9.11
CA VAL A 2 5.78 12.31 8.01
C VAL A 2 5.10 13.64 7.71
N ILE A 3 5.85 14.73 7.67
CA ILE A 3 5.35 16.04 7.26
C ILE A 3 5.44 16.10 5.74
N LYS A 4 4.30 16.31 5.08
CA LYS A 4 4.24 16.49 3.62
C LYS A 4 4.78 17.88 3.24
N THR A 5 5.13 18.03 1.97
CA THR A 5 5.57 19.32 1.40
C THR A 5 4.51 20.43 1.48
N ASN A 6 3.23 20.06 1.54
CA ASN A 6 2.13 20.99 1.78
C ASN A 6 1.88 21.33 3.26
N GLY A 7 2.71 20.81 4.18
CA GLY A 7 2.60 21.04 5.62
C GLY A 7 1.71 20.05 6.37
N ASP A 8 0.95 19.19 5.66
CA ASP A 8 0.06 18.22 6.31
C ASP A 8 0.85 17.09 6.98
N LEU A 9 0.36 16.67 8.15
CA LEU A 9 0.87 15.48 8.82
C LEU A 9 0.28 14.21 8.18
N ARG A 10 1.14 13.24 7.86
CA ARG A 10 0.75 11.89 7.42
C ARG A 10 1.25 10.84 8.40
N THR A 11 0.39 9.90 8.75
CA THR A 11 0.81 8.65 9.38
C THR A 11 1.35 7.73 8.29
N ALA A 12 2.65 7.42 8.34
CA ALA A 12 3.30 6.47 7.45
C ALA A 12 3.76 5.27 8.28
N ILE A 13 3.25 4.08 7.94
CA ILE A 13 3.60 2.81 8.56
C ILE A 13 4.60 2.09 7.66
N ASP A 14 5.68 1.57 8.24
CA ASP A 14 6.72 0.87 7.49
C ASP A 14 6.36 -0.61 7.32
N TYR A 15 5.88 -0.97 6.12
CA TYR A 15 5.53 -2.35 5.74
C TYR A 15 6.63 -3.07 4.95
N ARG A 16 7.82 -2.48 4.77
CA ARG A 16 8.85 -3.03 3.86
C ARG A 16 9.26 -4.47 4.17
N SER A 17 9.30 -4.85 5.44
CA SER A 17 9.64 -6.22 5.85
C SER A 17 8.51 -7.24 5.64
N LYS A 18 7.27 -6.76 5.44
CA LYS A 18 6.07 -7.59 5.25
C LYS A 18 5.67 -7.69 3.78
N MET A 19 6.18 -6.83 2.92
CA MET A 19 5.80 -6.75 1.52
C MET A 19 6.67 -7.67 0.66
N HIS A 20 6.03 -8.53 -0.12
CA HIS A 20 6.66 -9.31 -1.18
C HIS A 20 6.35 -8.70 -2.55
N ALA A 21 7.25 -8.88 -3.52
CA ALA A 21 6.97 -8.50 -4.89
C ALA A 21 5.75 -9.27 -5.42
N PRO A 22 4.80 -8.61 -6.09
CA PRO A 22 3.66 -9.31 -6.66
C PRO A 22 4.13 -10.29 -7.75
N PRO A 23 3.60 -11.52 -7.79
CA PRO A 23 4.12 -12.62 -8.60
C PRO A 23 4.01 -12.42 -10.13
N GLN A 24 3.44 -11.30 -10.59
CA GLN A 24 3.10 -11.04 -11.99
C GLN A 24 3.90 -9.88 -12.61
N THR A 25 4.80 -9.24 -11.87
CA THR A 25 5.52 -8.06 -12.35
C THR A 25 6.31 -8.35 -13.64
N ASP A 26 7.05 -9.46 -13.70
CA ASP A 26 7.85 -9.82 -14.86
C ASP A 26 6.98 -10.10 -16.10
N VAL A 27 5.85 -10.79 -15.91
CA VAL A 27 4.90 -11.09 -16.99
C VAL A 27 4.29 -9.83 -17.57
N ILE A 28 3.95 -8.85 -16.73
CA ILE A 28 3.41 -7.57 -17.20
C ILE A 28 4.50 -6.77 -17.92
N LEU A 29 5.73 -6.76 -17.39
CA LEU A 29 6.86 -6.08 -18.00
C LEU A 29 7.18 -6.64 -19.39
N ASP A 30 7.27 -7.96 -19.52
CA ASP A 30 7.52 -8.64 -20.79
C ASP A 30 6.41 -8.39 -21.80
N ARG A 31 5.14 -8.42 -21.35
CA ARG A 31 3.98 -8.14 -22.23
C ARG A 31 3.90 -6.70 -22.67
N THR A 32 4.48 -5.78 -21.90
CA THR A 32 4.49 -4.35 -22.23
C THR A 32 5.78 -3.93 -22.92
N ALA A 33 6.80 -4.79 -22.99
CA ALA A 33 8.03 -4.50 -23.70
C ALA A 33 7.76 -4.24 -25.19
N GLY A 34 8.24 -3.10 -25.70
CA GLY A 34 8.16 -2.75 -27.12
C GLY A 34 6.97 -1.88 -27.55
N TYR A 35 6.03 -1.54 -26.64
CA TYR A 35 5.03 -0.52 -26.94
C TYR A 35 5.63 0.89 -26.88
N GLY A 36 5.26 1.74 -27.84
CA GLY A 36 5.77 3.12 -27.94
C GLY A 36 5.10 4.13 -27.00
N MET A 37 4.02 3.76 -26.32
CA MET A 37 3.31 4.62 -25.38
C MET A 37 2.52 3.80 -24.35
N PHE A 38 2.51 4.26 -23.11
CA PHE A 38 1.73 3.69 -22.01
C PHE A 38 0.87 4.77 -21.35
N SER A 39 -0.30 4.38 -20.86
CA SER A 39 -1.13 5.19 -19.98
C SER A 39 -1.33 4.44 -18.67
N PHE A 40 -1.08 5.12 -17.54
CA PHE A 40 -1.27 4.55 -16.21
C PHE A 40 -2.50 5.17 -15.58
N MET A 41 -3.34 4.34 -14.96
CA MET A 41 -4.44 4.80 -14.14
C MET A 41 -3.94 5.02 -12.71
N ASP A 42 -4.31 6.14 -12.10
CA ASP A 42 -4.07 6.36 -10.68
C ASP A 42 -5.11 5.59 -9.85
N GLY A 43 -4.64 4.54 -9.18
CA GLY A 43 -5.44 3.73 -8.27
C GLY A 43 -5.53 4.30 -6.86
N TYR A 44 -5.05 5.52 -6.60
CA TYR A 44 -4.97 6.09 -5.25
C TYR A 44 -6.31 6.08 -4.49
N SER A 45 -7.43 6.27 -5.19
CA SER A 45 -8.75 6.24 -4.57
C SER A 45 -9.14 4.87 -4.04
N GLY A 46 -8.56 3.77 -4.54
CA GLY A 46 -8.87 2.41 -4.08
C GLY A 46 -8.34 2.09 -2.68
N TYR A 47 -7.33 2.82 -2.20
CA TYR A 47 -6.84 2.69 -0.84
C TYR A 47 -7.91 3.11 0.17
N ASN A 48 -7.97 2.41 1.29
CA ASN A 48 -8.95 2.59 2.37
C ASN A 48 -10.41 2.23 2.03
N GLN A 49 -10.70 1.69 0.84
CA GLN A 49 -12.06 1.27 0.48
C GLN A 49 -12.33 -0.22 0.71
N SER A 50 -11.30 -1.06 0.51
CA SER A 50 -11.42 -2.51 0.67
C SER A 50 -11.22 -2.92 2.12
N GLN A 51 -12.14 -3.72 2.66
CA GLN A 51 -12.01 -4.30 3.99
C GLN A 51 -10.83 -5.28 4.04
N ILE A 52 -10.13 -5.29 5.17
CA ILE A 52 -9.13 -6.32 5.43
C ILE A 52 -9.84 -7.64 5.68
N ALA A 53 -9.27 -8.73 5.16
CA ALA A 53 -9.79 -10.07 5.39
C ALA A 53 -9.90 -10.34 6.90
N PRO A 54 -11.02 -10.91 7.39
CA PRO A 54 -11.25 -11.08 8.83
C PRO A 54 -10.21 -11.98 9.52
N GLU A 55 -9.54 -12.84 8.77
CA GLU A 55 -8.43 -13.68 9.22
C GLU A 55 -7.06 -12.99 9.30
N GLU A 56 -6.89 -11.79 8.72
CA GLU A 56 -5.58 -11.13 8.60
C GLU A 56 -5.37 -9.78 9.35
N PRO A 57 -6.08 -9.46 10.45
CA PRO A 57 -5.89 -8.17 11.13
C PRO A 57 -4.47 -8.03 11.73
N ILE A 58 -3.80 -9.14 12.05
CA ILE A 58 -2.44 -9.13 12.60
C ILE A 58 -1.40 -8.65 11.59
N HIS A 59 -1.64 -8.83 10.29
CA HIS A 59 -0.73 -8.41 9.24
C HIS A 59 -0.69 -6.89 9.11
N THR A 60 -1.80 -6.22 9.43
CA THR A 60 -1.93 -4.75 9.38
C THR A 60 -1.67 -4.07 10.72
N THR A 61 -1.44 -4.81 11.81
CA THR A 61 -1.10 -4.26 13.13
C THR A 61 0.23 -3.50 13.13
N PHE A 62 0.23 -2.35 13.79
CA PHE A 62 1.38 -1.48 14.04
C PHE A 62 1.39 -0.96 15.48
N ILE A 63 2.57 -0.54 15.94
CA ILE A 63 2.79 0.00 17.30
C ILE A 63 2.74 1.53 17.22
N THR A 64 1.96 2.12 18.12
CA THR A 64 1.95 3.55 18.39
C THR A 64 2.41 3.82 19.83
N PRO A 65 2.80 5.06 20.19
CA PRO A 65 3.09 5.41 21.57
C PRO A 65 1.95 5.13 22.56
N LEU A 66 0.70 5.04 22.07
CA LEU A 66 -0.49 4.77 22.87
C LEU A 66 -0.83 3.27 22.95
N GLY A 67 -0.13 2.41 22.20
CA GLY A 67 -0.37 0.98 22.17
C GLY A 67 -0.44 0.39 20.75
N LEU A 68 -0.93 -0.84 20.66
CA LEU A 68 -1.13 -1.55 19.40
C LEU A 68 -2.40 -1.07 18.70
N SER A 69 -2.34 -0.90 17.39
CA SER A 69 -3.49 -0.56 16.55
C SER A 69 -3.41 -1.33 15.24
N CYS A 70 -4.56 -1.66 14.64
CA CYS A 70 -4.66 -2.30 13.34
C CYS A 70 -5.59 -1.49 12.43
N PHE A 71 -5.46 -1.71 11.13
CA PHE A 71 -6.40 -1.14 10.16
C PHE A 71 -7.59 -2.08 9.96
N ASN A 72 -8.76 -1.51 9.65
CA ASN A 72 -9.96 -2.27 9.25
C ASN A 72 -10.13 -2.32 7.72
N VAL A 73 -9.47 -1.42 7.01
CA VAL A 73 -9.44 -1.30 5.56
C VAL A 73 -8.00 -1.26 5.08
N MET A 74 -7.77 -1.62 3.82
CA MET A 74 -6.44 -1.67 3.23
C MET A 74 -5.75 -0.29 3.30
N PRO A 75 -4.58 -0.18 3.98
CA PRO A 75 -3.86 1.08 4.16
C PRO A 75 -2.97 1.48 2.97
#